data_AF-A0AAE4ELH9-F1
#
_entry.id   AF-A0AAE4ELH9-F1
#
_cell.length_a   1.000
_cell.length_b   1.000
_cell.length_c   1.000
_cell.angle_alpha   90.00
_cell.angle_beta   90.00
_cell.angle_gamma   90.00
#
_symmetry.space_group_name_H-M   'P 1'
#
loop_
_entity.id
_entity.type
_entity.pdbx_description
1 polymer ?
#
loop_
_entity_poly.entity_id
_entity_poly.type
_entity_poly.pdbx_seq_one_letter_code
_entity_poly.pdbx_strand_id
1 'polypeptide(L)'
;MTNKTIARLTVTFATAALTAVSIAVPGTAHASAVNGPISRGEVLDRAQYWVDQGYTYTQTGTHVPGPDGGQTYRRDCSGLVSMTWHLNTSLITNEFLSRAQNGNGMHVVARDDLRPGDAMVRDSDGSGPDGHMELFAFWKNQGDHSQGAYVYSFNSTGQTVQNPYKVNNNGNLGFDSWSEVASYTAIRYDRIVDQSSGANGVAAGDVTGDGRADLVARKPDGTLWLYANGGSNTAPYSTGSLIGTGWQGFGWFLVGDVTGDGKADIVAAKSDGTLWLYTHGGDNTSPYSTGTLIGSAWQQFSHVTLADVTGDGRADLVAARPDGTLWLYTNGGNNTSPYSTGSQIGVGWEQFSWILGGDVTGDHRADIVAAKPDGTLWLYVNGGSDTAPYSTGTQIGVGWAQFDRIQVGDVTGDHRADITASRPDGTLLLYTNGGSDTAPYSTGSQIGSGWQTFA
;
A
#
# COMPACT_ATOMS: atom_id res chain seq x y z
N MET A 1 -10.96 31.44 68.77
CA MET A 1 -10.97 32.13 67.45
C MET A 1 -9.55 32.13 66.92
N THR A 2 -9.25 31.19 66.04
CA THR A 2 -7.91 30.82 65.58
C THR A 2 -7.64 31.49 64.23
N ASN A 3 -6.67 32.41 64.18
CA ASN A 3 -6.23 33.06 62.94
C ASN A 3 -5.23 32.14 62.19
N LYS A 4 -5.61 31.70 60.98
CA LYS A 4 -4.75 30.99 60.04
C LYS A 4 -3.99 31.98 59.15
N THR A 5 -2.67 31.87 59.16
CA THR A 5 -1.73 32.57 58.27
C THR A 5 -1.74 31.93 56.88
N ILE A 6 -1.92 32.71 55.82
CA ILE A 6 -1.83 32.26 54.41
C ILE A 6 -0.39 32.43 53.93
N ALA A 7 0.27 31.34 53.56
CA ALA A 7 1.58 31.37 52.90
C ALA A 7 1.40 31.57 51.38
N ARG A 8 2.07 32.59 50.83
CA ARG A 8 2.16 32.82 49.38
C ARG A 8 3.32 32.02 48.81
N LEU A 9 3.04 31.14 47.84
CA LEU A 9 4.04 30.41 47.08
C LEU A 9 4.42 31.22 45.83
N THR A 10 5.66 31.69 45.75
CA THR A 10 6.21 32.35 44.57
C THR A 10 6.82 31.29 43.66
N VAL A 11 6.30 31.16 42.42
CA VAL A 11 6.85 30.26 41.40
C VAL A 11 7.73 31.08 40.45
N THR A 12 9.01 30.75 40.39
CA THR A 12 9.98 31.36 39.47
C THR A 12 10.04 30.54 38.19
N PHE A 13 9.72 31.15 37.04
CA PHE A 13 9.90 30.51 35.73
C PHE A 13 11.34 30.69 35.24
N ALA A 14 12.05 29.57 35.03
CA ALA A 14 13.32 29.55 34.33
C ALA A 14 13.06 29.41 32.82
N THR A 15 13.39 30.43 32.03
CA THR A 15 13.38 30.36 30.57
C THR A 15 14.62 29.60 30.08
N ALA A 16 14.44 28.36 29.63
CA ALA A 16 15.47 27.63 28.90
C ALA A 16 15.39 28.01 27.40
N ALA A 17 16.49 28.54 26.86
CA ALA A 17 16.61 28.83 25.43
C ALA A 17 16.63 27.52 24.62
N LEU A 18 15.69 27.34 23.70
CA LEU A 18 15.73 26.27 22.71
C LEU A 18 16.81 26.59 21.66
N THR A 19 17.91 25.85 21.67
CA THR A 19 18.78 25.72 20.49
C THR A 19 18.09 24.78 19.52
N ALA A 20 17.70 25.28 18.35
CA ALA A 20 17.20 24.46 17.25
C ALA A 20 18.31 23.52 16.78
N VAL A 21 18.22 22.24 17.16
CA VAL A 21 19.00 21.17 16.55
C VAL A 21 18.29 20.84 15.23
N SER A 22 18.93 21.14 14.10
CA SER A 22 18.49 20.62 12.81
C SER A 22 18.76 19.11 12.81
N ILE A 23 17.74 18.33 13.14
CA ILE A 23 17.79 16.88 12.96
C ILE A 23 17.62 16.66 11.46
N ALA A 24 18.71 16.28 10.79
CA ALA A 24 18.62 15.75 9.44
C ALA A 24 17.73 14.50 9.49
N VAL A 25 16.60 14.56 8.79
CA VAL A 25 15.69 13.42 8.61
C VAL A 25 16.47 12.33 7.86
N PRO A 26 16.77 11.17 8.47
CA PRO A 26 17.33 10.06 7.71
C PRO A 26 16.25 9.56 6.75
N GLY A 27 16.59 9.46 5.46
CA GLY A 27 15.68 9.00 4.42
C GLY A 27 15.12 7.61 4.72
N THR A 28 13.90 7.39 4.26
CA THR A 28 13.19 6.09 4.17
C THR A 28 14.14 5.00 3.65
N ALA A 29 14.21 3.85 4.32
CA ALA A 29 14.98 2.71 3.83
C ALA A 29 14.14 1.98 2.77
N HIS A 30 14.59 1.94 1.50
CA HIS A 30 13.89 1.23 0.43
C HIS A 30 14.41 -0.20 0.36
N ALA A 31 13.51 -1.14 0.09
CA ALA A 31 13.63 -2.50 0.60
C ALA A 31 13.99 -3.53 -0.50
N SER A 32 13.77 -3.22 -1.77
CA SER A 32 14.14 -4.09 -2.90
C SER A 32 15.65 -4.17 -3.08
N ALA A 33 16.14 -5.33 -3.54
CA ALA A 33 17.51 -5.44 -4.03
C ALA A 33 17.62 -4.80 -5.43
N VAL A 34 18.80 -4.32 -5.79
CA VAL A 34 19.10 -3.83 -7.14
C VAL A 34 18.73 -4.90 -8.19
N ASN A 35 17.94 -4.53 -9.20
CA ASN A 35 17.36 -5.45 -10.21
C ASN A 35 16.52 -6.61 -9.63
N GLY A 36 16.10 -6.54 -8.36
CA GLY A 36 15.21 -7.50 -7.74
C GLY A 36 13.74 -7.25 -8.08
N PRO A 37 12.83 -8.13 -7.60
CA PRO A 37 11.42 -7.81 -7.48
C PRO A 37 11.22 -6.51 -6.69
N ILE A 38 10.36 -5.63 -7.18
CA ILE A 38 10.07 -4.34 -6.56
C ILE A 38 8.56 -4.10 -6.58
N SER A 39 8.01 -3.67 -5.46
CA SER A 39 6.57 -3.45 -5.36
C SER A 39 6.15 -2.13 -6.02
N ARG A 40 4.89 -2.01 -6.50
CA ARG A 40 4.40 -0.72 -7.04
C ARG A 40 4.51 0.44 -6.04
N GLY A 41 4.13 0.20 -4.79
CA GLY A 41 4.27 1.21 -3.73
C GLY A 41 5.72 1.62 -3.54
N GLU A 42 6.68 0.69 -3.52
CA GLU A 42 8.09 1.04 -3.44
C GLU A 42 8.56 1.85 -4.65
N VAL A 43 8.09 1.52 -5.87
CA VAL A 43 8.40 2.33 -7.07
C VAL A 43 7.94 3.78 -6.88
N LEU A 44 6.73 3.99 -6.34
CA LEU A 44 6.18 5.32 -6.08
C LEU A 44 6.88 6.02 -4.90
N ASP A 45 7.23 5.30 -3.82
CA ASP A 45 7.99 5.84 -2.69
C ASP A 45 9.37 6.33 -3.13
N ARG A 46 10.03 5.56 -4.00
CA ARG A 46 11.30 5.97 -4.62
C ARG A 46 11.10 7.23 -5.46
N ALA A 47 10.00 7.32 -6.20
CA ALA A 47 9.68 8.49 -7.00
C ALA A 47 9.46 9.72 -6.11
N GLN A 48 8.74 9.53 -5.01
CA GLN A 48 8.49 10.55 -4.00
C GLN A 48 9.79 10.98 -3.30
N TYR A 49 10.65 10.04 -2.92
CA TYR A 49 11.96 10.34 -2.37
C TYR A 49 12.74 11.27 -3.31
N TRP A 50 12.77 10.96 -4.62
CA TRP A 50 13.45 11.80 -5.61
C TRP A 50 12.90 13.23 -5.62
N VAL A 51 11.57 13.37 -5.50
CA VAL A 51 10.88 14.67 -5.34
C VAL A 51 11.33 15.40 -4.10
N ASP A 52 11.35 14.71 -2.97
CA ASP A 52 11.67 15.31 -1.67
C ASP A 52 13.14 15.77 -1.61
N GLN A 53 14.04 15.12 -2.36
CA GLN A 53 15.43 15.57 -2.49
C GLN A 53 15.58 16.89 -3.25
N GLY A 54 14.56 17.31 -4.02
CA GLY A 54 14.58 18.61 -4.70
C GLY A 54 15.66 18.74 -5.78
N TYR A 55 16.12 17.63 -6.36
CA TYR A 55 17.19 17.67 -7.36
C TYR A 55 16.82 18.55 -8.56
N THR A 56 17.79 19.31 -9.06
CA THR A 56 17.66 20.08 -10.30
C THR A 56 17.93 19.20 -11.52
N TYR A 57 17.02 19.25 -12.50
CA TYR A 57 17.17 18.55 -13.77
C TYR A 57 18.43 18.98 -14.53
N THR A 58 19.13 18.01 -15.11
CA THR A 58 20.23 18.26 -16.03
C THR A 58 20.50 17.08 -16.98
N GLN A 59 20.71 17.41 -18.26
CA GLN A 59 21.14 16.44 -19.28
C GLN A 59 22.66 16.21 -19.27
N THR A 60 23.43 16.90 -18.43
CA THR A 60 24.90 16.85 -18.41
C THR A 60 25.51 15.55 -17.85
N GLY A 61 24.68 14.52 -17.59
CA GLY A 61 25.15 13.21 -17.14
C GLY A 61 25.61 13.16 -15.69
N THR A 62 25.33 14.18 -14.87
CA THR A 62 25.59 14.10 -13.42
C THR A 62 24.66 13.10 -12.76
N HIS A 63 25.20 12.31 -11.84
CA HIS A 63 24.45 11.30 -11.11
C HIS A 63 24.24 11.71 -9.64
N VAL A 64 23.17 11.23 -9.03
CA VAL A 64 22.89 11.31 -7.60
C VAL A 64 22.52 9.95 -7.05
N PRO A 65 22.81 9.65 -5.77
CA PRO A 65 22.46 8.39 -5.18
C PRO A 65 20.94 8.19 -5.19
N GLY A 66 20.51 6.95 -5.43
CA GLY A 66 19.18 6.50 -5.02
C GLY A 66 19.07 6.47 -3.49
N PRO A 67 17.87 6.24 -2.95
CA PRO A 67 17.65 6.35 -1.52
C PRO A 67 18.44 5.35 -0.68
N ASP A 68 18.87 4.23 -1.27
CA ASP A 68 19.67 3.19 -0.60
C ASP A 68 21.17 3.52 -0.54
N GLY A 69 21.59 4.65 -1.13
CA GLY A 69 22.97 5.14 -1.10
C GLY A 69 23.99 4.33 -1.92
N GLY A 70 23.63 3.15 -2.45
CA GLY A 70 24.54 2.27 -3.19
C GLY A 70 24.69 2.63 -4.67
N GLN A 71 23.57 2.77 -5.38
CA GLN A 71 23.54 3.05 -6.82
C GLN A 71 23.32 4.54 -7.09
N THR A 72 23.91 5.07 -8.16
CA THR A 72 23.70 6.46 -8.58
C THR A 72 23.00 6.51 -9.94
N TYR A 73 22.15 7.52 -10.14
CA TYR A 73 21.32 7.66 -11.33
C TYR A 73 21.39 9.08 -11.88
N ARG A 74 21.27 9.20 -13.20
CA ARG A 74 21.30 10.48 -13.92
C ARG A 74 20.22 11.41 -13.37
N ARG A 75 20.53 12.69 -13.24
CA ARG A 75 19.57 13.73 -12.86
C ARG A 75 18.71 14.17 -14.05
N ASP A 76 18.06 13.23 -14.71
CA ASP A 76 17.11 13.50 -15.80
C ASP A 76 15.91 12.54 -15.75
N CYS A 77 14.99 12.66 -16.71
CA CYS A 77 13.75 11.88 -16.75
C CYS A 77 14.00 10.37 -16.78
N SER A 78 14.96 9.92 -17.58
CA SER A 78 15.34 8.50 -17.66
C SER A 78 16.03 7.99 -16.39
N GLY A 79 16.80 8.85 -15.70
CA GLY A 79 17.43 8.51 -14.44
C GLY A 79 16.44 8.42 -13.27
N LEU A 80 15.38 9.24 -13.26
CA LEU A 80 14.24 9.08 -12.35
C LEU A 80 13.65 7.67 -12.50
N VAL A 81 13.23 7.28 -13.71
CA VAL A 81 12.60 5.96 -13.93
C VAL A 81 13.56 4.81 -13.63
N SER A 82 14.84 4.95 -13.99
CA SER A 82 15.87 3.95 -13.66
C SER A 82 16.01 3.77 -12.15
N MET A 83 15.96 4.87 -11.41
CA MET A 83 16.05 4.86 -9.96
C MET A 83 14.81 4.23 -9.34
N THR A 84 13.61 4.63 -9.77
CA THR A 84 12.35 4.15 -9.20
C THR A 84 12.13 2.66 -9.44
N TRP A 85 12.63 2.12 -10.55
CA TRP A 85 12.63 0.67 -10.82
C TRP A 85 13.82 -0.09 -10.22
N HIS A 86 14.65 0.60 -9.44
CA HIS A 86 15.85 0.05 -8.80
C HIS A 86 16.79 -0.69 -9.75
N LEU A 87 16.98 -0.13 -10.94
CA LEU A 87 17.83 -0.74 -11.96
C LEU A 87 19.31 -0.70 -11.55
N ASN A 88 20.07 -1.72 -11.92
CA ASN A 88 21.53 -1.72 -11.71
C ASN A 88 22.29 -0.72 -12.58
N THR A 89 21.62 -0.11 -13.55
CA THR A 89 22.19 0.82 -14.52
C THR A 89 21.25 2.00 -14.68
N SER A 90 21.78 3.21 -14.68
CA SER A 90 21.02 4.40 -15.07
C SER A 90 20.88 4.45 -16.58
N LEU A 91 19.76 3.96 -17.09
CA LEU A 91 19.47 3.92 -18.52
C LEU A 91 19.21 5.32 -19.08
N ILE A 92 19.39 5.46 -20.38
CA ILE A 92 18.92 6.62 -21.17
C ILE A 92 17.57 6.30 -21.83
N THR A 93 16.81 7.33 -22.22
CA THR A 93 15.44 7.19 -22.77
C THR A 93 15.33 6.13 -23.88
N ASN A 94 16.24 6.13 -24.86
CA ASN A 94 16.17 5.22 -26.01
C ASN A 94 16.43 3.76 -25.62
N GLU A 95 17.18 3.51 -24.54
CA GLU A 95 17.41 2.15 -24.04
C GLU A 95 16.14 1.55 -23.44
N PHE A 96 15.30 2.35 -22.78
CA PHE A 96 14.01 1.88 -22.27
C PHE A 96 13.10 1.41 -23.40
N LEU A 97 12.94 2.24 -24.44
CA LEU A 97 12.08 1.89 -25.57
C LEU A 97 12.60 0.64 -26.30
N SER A 98 13.90 0.60 -26.57
CA SER A 98 14.54 -0.56 -27.19
C SER A 98 14.37 -1.83 -26.34
N ARG A 99 14.59 -1.76 -25.03
CA ARG A 99 14.41 -2.92 -24.14
C ARG A 99 12.96 -3.37 -24.08
N ALA A 100 12.00 -2.45 -23.98
CA ALA A 100 10.58 -2.76 -23.93
C ALA A 100 10.06 -3.42 -25.22
N GLN A 101 10.53 -2.97 -26.38
CA GLN A 101 10.19 -3.56 -27.67
C GLN A 101 10.78 -4.97 -27.85
N ASN A 102 11.95 -5.22 -27.24
CA ASN A 102 12.65 -6.49 -27.32
C ASN A 102 12.37 -7.44 -26.13
N GLY A 103 11.51 -7.06 -25.18
CA GLY A 103 11.20 -7.86 -23.99
C GLY A 103 12.39 -8.09 -23.06
N ASN A 104 13.30 -7.12 -22.91
CA ASN A 104 14.52 -7.26 -22.11
C ASN A 104 14.35 -6.64 -20.71
N GLY A 105 13.69 -7.38 -19.82
CA GLY A 105 13.42 -6.99 -18.45
C GLY A 105 12.32 -5.93 -18.30
N MET A 106 11.68 -5.54 -19.39
CA MET A 106 10.53 -4.66 -19.46
C MET A 106 9.79 -4.93 -20.78
N HIS A 107 8.51 -4.56 -20.85
CA HIS A 107 7.67 -4.77 -22.03
C HIS A 107 6.74 -3.58 -22.29
N VAL A 108 6.26 -3.46 -23.53
CA VAL A 108 5.20 -2.51 -23.89
C VAL A 108 3.86 -3.00 -23.35
N VAL A 109 3.07 -2.08 -22.79
CA VAL A 109 1.69 -2.35 -22.35
C VAL A 109 0.70 -1.49 -23.14
N ALA A 110 -0.56 -1.91 -23.20
CA ALA A 110 -1.61 -1.03 -23.72
C ALA A 110 -1.71 0.20 -22.80
N ARG A 111 -1.99 1.38 -23.39
CA ARG A 111 -2.05 2.62 -22.60
C ARG A 111 -3.14 2.57 -21.56
N ASP A 112 -4.31 2.05 -21.92
CA ASP A 112 -5.42 1.86 -20.97
C ASP A 112 -5.08 0.92 -19.81
N ASP A 113 -4.09 0.03 -19.99
CA ASP A 113 -3.64 -0.90 -18.97
C ASP A 113 -2.52 -0.33 -18.08
N LEU A 114 -2.18 0.95 -18.21
CA LEU A 114 -1.22 1.62 -17.34
C LEU A 114 -1.63 1.49 -15.87
N ARG A 115 -0.66 1.10 -15.05
CA ARG A 115 -0.79 0.94 -13.59
C ARG A 115 0.27 1.77 -12.88
N PRO A 116 0.02 2.20 -11.62
CA PRO A 116 0.98 3.00 -10.86
C PRO A 116 2.40 2.40 -10.86
N GLY A 117 3.41 3.20 -11.19
CA GLY A 117 4.80 2.74 -11.30
C GLY A 117 5.19 2.21 -12.69
N ASP A 118 4.27 2.11 -13.66
CA ASP A 118 4.62 1.98 -15.07
C ASP A 118 5.25 3.28 -15.60
N ALA A 119 5.91 3.23 -16.77
CA ALA A 119 6.52 4.41 -17.37
C ALA A 119 5.93 4.70 -18.76
N MET A 120 5.91 5.97 -19.13
CA MET A 120 5.50 6.46 -20.44
C MET A 120 6.72 7.07 -21.12
N VAL A 121 7.04 6.58 -22.31
CA VAL A 121 8.27 6.92 -23.04
C VAL A 121 7.94 7.53 -24.38
N ARG A 122 8.53 8.68 -24.68
CA ARG A 122 8.49 9.29 -25.99
C ARG A 122 9.92 9.39 -26.52
N ASP A 123 10.14 8.79 -27.69
CA ASP A 123 11.44 8.81 -28.36
C ASP A 123 11.78 10.23 -28.86
N SER A 124 13.06 10.54 -28.87
CA SER A 124 13.60 11.58 -29.75
C SER A 124 13.74 10.97 -31.15
N ASP A 125 13.45 11.72 -32.21
CA ASP A 125 13.53 11.26 -33.61
C ASP A 125 14.96 10.94 -34.13
N GLY A 126 15.89 10.60 -33.23
CA GLY A 126 17.28 10.27 -33.54
C GLY A 126 18.17 11.49 -33.80
N SER A 127 17.67 12.72 -33.64
CA SER A 127 18.42 13.94 -34.00
C SER A 127 18.77 14.91 -32.87
N GLY A 128 18.35 14.66 -31.61
CA GLY A 128 18.60 15.59 -30.51
C GLY A 128 18.16 15.09 -29.12
N PRO A 129 18.39 15.86 -28.04
CA PRO A 129 18.26 15.43 -26.65
C PRO A 129 16.80 15.38 -26.12
N ASP A 130 15.82 15.17 -27.00
CA ASP A 130 14.39 15.45 -26.76
C ASP A 130 13.55 14.23 -26.32
N GLY A 131 14.19 13.09 -26.02
CA GLY A 131 13.49 11.91 -25.52
C GLY A 131 13.00 12.16 -24.09
N HIS A 132 11.72 11.96 -23.83
CA HIS A 132 11.11 12.23 -22.52
C HIS A 132 10.47 11.00 -21.91
N MET A 133 10.52 10.92 -20.60
CA MET A 133 9.92 9.83 -19.83
C MET A 133 9.23 10.35 -18.59
N GLU A 134 8.08 9.74 -18.27
CA GLU A 134 7.32 10.05 -17.07
C GLU A 134 6.89 8.75 -16.41
N LEU A 135 6.89 8.73 -15.07
CA LEU A 135 6.41 7.59 -14.30
C LEU A 135 4.91 7.80 -14.04
N PHE A 136 4.09 6.87 -14.48
CA PHE A 136 2.66 6.90 -14.29
C PHE A 136 2.32 6.73 -12.81
N ALA A 137 1.52 7.65 -12.25
CA ALA A 137 0.99 7.52 -10.90
C ALA A 137 -0.41 6.94 -10.95
N PHE A 138 -1.39 7.66 -11.51
CA PHE A 138 -2.77 7.20 -11.61
C PHE A 138 -3.56 8.04 -12.65
N TRP A 139 -4.65 7.50 -13.17
CA TRP A 139 -5.55 8.24 -14.05
C TRP A 139 -6.26 9.35 -13.30
N LYS A 140 -6.50 10.51 -13.94
CA LYS A 140 -7.31 11.56 -13.33
C LYS A 140 -8.76 11.11 -13.12
N ASN A 141 -9.23 10.27 -14.04
CA ASN A 141 -10.48 9.56 -13.92
C ASN A 141 -10.29 8.14 -14.45
N GLN A 142 -10.40 7.15 -13.57
CA GLN A 142 -10.20 5.74 -13.91
C GLN A 142 -11.25 5.19 -14.88
N GLY A 143 -12.45 5.78 -14.94
CA GLY A 143 -13.51 5.38 -15.87
C GLY A 143 -13.51 6.18 -17.18
N ASP A 144 -12.69 7.23 -17.25
CA ASP A 144 -12.61 8.15 -18.39
C ASP A 144 -11.17 8.64 -18.55
N HIS A 145 -10.35 7.83 -19.23
CA HIS A 145 -8.96 8.16 -19.51
C HIS A 145 -8.80 9.38 -20.44
N SER A 146 -9.89 9.93 -21.00
CA SER A 146 -9.85 11.15 -21.81
C SER A 146 -9.34 12.36 -21.02
N GLN A 147 -9.48 12.33 -19.69
CA GLN A 147 -9.05 13.38 -18.78
C GLN A 147 -7.54 13.37 -18.48
N GLY A 148 -6.81 12.39 -19.00
CA GLY A 148 -5.38 12.24 -18.80
C GLY A 148 -5.01 11.61 -17.44
N ALA A 149 -3.76 11.78 -17.03
CA ALA A 149 -3.17 11.06 -15.90
C ALA A 149 -2.24 11.94 -15.07
N TYR A 150 -2.16 11.62 -13.79
CA TYR A 150 -1.17 12.13 -12.87
C TYR A 150 0.12 11.31 -12.96
N VAL A 151 1.26 11.99 -12.90
CA VAL A 151 2.59 11.40 -13.18
C VAL A 151 3.66 12.01 -12.29
N TYR A 152 4.74 11.26 -12.08
CA TYR A 152 6.01 11.84 -11.67
C TYR A 152 6.83 12.20 -12.90
N SER A 153 7.20 13.47 -13.02
CA SER A 153 7.91 14.00 -14.18
C SER A 153 9.11 14.83 -13.77
N PHE A 154 10.14 14.83 -14.61
CA PHE A 154 11.35 15.62 -14.45
C PHE A 154 11.66 16.34 -15.76
N ASN A 155 11.36 17.64 -15.84
CA ASN A 155 11.41 18.39 -17.09
C ASN A 155 12.59 19.38 -17.19
N SER A 156 12.84 19.85 -18.40
CA SER A 156 14.03 20.60 -18.84
C SER A 156 14.16 22.04 -18.33
N THR A 157 13.18 22.56 -17.57
CA THR A 157 13.15 23.98 -17.17
C THR A 157 13.63 24.27 -15.74
N GLY A 158 14.20 23.28 -15.06
CA GLY A 158 15.07 23.53 -13.90
C GLY A 158 14.40 23.70 -12.54
N GLN A 159 13.16 23.26 -12.35
CA GLN A 159 12.55 23.20 -11.02
C GLN A 159 11.89 21.85 -10.76
N THR A 160 12.51 21.09 -9.85
CA THR A 160 11.99 19.96 -9.03
C THR A 160 11.27 18.81 -9.74
N VAL A 161 11.54 17.59 -9.30
CA VAL A 161 10.72 16.42 -9.64
C VAL A 161 9.30 16.73 -9.22
N GLN A 162 8.37 16.57 -10.16
CA GLN A 162 6.97 16.86 -9.92
C GLN A 162 6.35 15.64 -9.24
N ASN A 163 5.70 15.88 -8.10
CA ASN A 163 4.79 14.91 -7.50
C ASN A 163 3.39 15.14 -8.14
N PRO A 164 2.58 14.08 -8.31
CA PRO A 164 1.23 14.12 -8.90
C PRO A 164 0.27 15.19 -8.33
N TYR A 165 0.56 15.82 -7.19
CA TYR A 165 -0.28 16.81 -6.53
C TYR A 165 0.15 18.28 -6.73
N LYS A 166 1.16 18.59 -7.57
CA LYS A 166 1.63 19.97 -7.82
C LYS A 166 1.70 20.34 -9.31
N VAL A 167 1.14 21.51 -9.65
CA VAL A 167 1.08 22.01 -11.03
C VAL A 167 2.48 22.19 -11.63
N ASN A 168 2.63 21.83 -12.91
CA ASN A 168 3.83 22.03 -13.68
C ASN A 168 3.99 23.51 -14.08
N ASN A 169 5.09 23.84 -14.76
CA ASN A 169 5.40 25.22 -15.18
C ASN A 169 4.43 25.79 -16.22
N ASN A 170 3.50 24.98 -16.73
CA ASN A 170 2.41 25.38 -17.62
C ASN A 170 1.06 25.47 -16.87
N GLY A 171 1.02 25.11 -15.59
CA GLY A 171 -0.19 25.09 -14.76
C GLY A 171 -0.93 23.75 -14.69
N ASN A 172 -0.33 22.66 -15.18
CA ASN A 172 -1.00 21.36 -15.39
C ASN A 172 -0.52 20.30 -14.38
N LEU A 173 -1.39 19.36 -14.01
CA LEU A 173 -1.06 18.26 -13.07
C LEU A 173 -0.87 16.94 -13.83
N GLY A 174 0.25 16.81 -14.55
CA GLY A 174 0.51 15.67 -15.44
C GLY A 174 -0.10 15.86 -16.83
N PHE A 175 -0.64 14.79 -17.40
CA PHE A 175 -1.32 14.81 -18.70
C PHE A 175 -2.74 15.31 -18.55
N ASP A 176 -3.17 16.23 -19.41
CA ASP A 176 -4.51 16.82 -19.36
C ASP A 176 -5.47 16.23 -20.40
N SER A 177 -4.99 15.35 -21.27
CA SER A 177 -5.81 14.71 -22.29
C SER A 177 -5.31 13.35 -22.71
N TRP A 178 -6.20 12.54 -23.25
CA TRP A 178 -5.82 11.29 -23.92
C TRP A 178 -4.85 11.52 -25.08
N SER A 179 -4.97 12.62 -25.84
CA SER A 179 -4.05 12.89 -26.94
C SER A 179 -2.59 13.03 -26.48
N GLU A 180 -2.37 13.59 -25.30
CA GLU A 180 -1.03 13.68 -24.73
C GLU A 180 -0.52 12.30 -24.31
N VAL A 181 -1.33 11.52 -23.60
CA VAL A 181 -0.98 10.15 -23.19
C VAL A 181 -0.72 9.25 -24.41
N ALA A 182 -1.53 9.39 -25.46
CA ALA A 182 -1.41 8.67 -26.72
C ALA A 182 -0.10 8.98 -27.47
N SER A 183 0.53 10.12 -27.20
CA SER A 183 1.83 10.49 -27.79
C SER A 183 3.04 9.77 -27.19
N TYR A 184 2.84 9.04 -26.08
CA TYR A 184 3.87 8.22 -25.42
C TYR A 184 3.64 6.73 -25.68
N THR A 185 4.69 5.94 -25.56
CA THR A 185 4.62 4.47 -25.48
C THR A 185 4.60 4.07 -24.01
N ALA A 186 3.57 3.33 -23.59
CA ALA A 186 3.49 2.81 -22.23
C ALA A 186 4.35 1.55 -22.09
N ILE A 187 5.16 1.50 -21.04
CA ILE A 187 6.06 0.38 -20.74
C ILE A 187 5.98 0.00 -19.26
N ARG A 188 6.19 -1.28 -18.98
CA ARG A 188 6.20 -1.84 -17.63
C ARG A 188 7.48 -2.62 -17.39
N TYR A 189 8.05 -2.46 -16.20
CA TYR A 189 9.20 -3.24 -15.75
C TYR A 189 8.75 -4.63 -15.32
N ASP A 190 9.43 -5.68 -15.81
CA ASP A 190 8.99 -7.08 -15.62
C ASP A 190 9.08 -7.55 -14.17
N ARG A 191 9.87 -6.85 -13.34
CA ARG A 191 10.04 -7.17 -11.92
C ARG A 191 9.18 -6.32 -11.00
N ILE A 192 8.28 -5.50 -11.53
CA ILE A 192 7.23 -4.90 -10.70
C ILE A 192 6.32 -6.02 -10.23
N VAL A 193 6.22 -6.18 -8.91
CA VAL A 193 5.23 -7.03 -8.27
C VAL A 193 4.09 -6.14 -7.78
N ASP A 194 2.87 -6.50 -8.13
CA ASP A 194 1.68 -5.84 -7.58
C ASP A 194 1.67 -6.09 -6.06
N GLN A 195 1.36 -5.03 -5.31
CA GLN A 195 1.50 -4.99 -3.86
C GLN A 195 0.56 -6.01 -3.18
N SER A 196 1.01 -6.58 -2.06
CA SER A 196 0.11 -7.34 -1.21
C SER A 196 -0.95 -6.41 -0.61
N SER A 197 -2.14 -6.94 -0.32
CA SER A 197 -3.24 -6.24 0.35
C SER A 197 -2.84 -5.52 1.65
N GLY A 198 -1.73 -5.92 2.30
CA GLY A 198 -1.16 -5.27 3.50
C GLY A 198 0.04 -4.34 3.26
N ALA A 199 0.44 -4.10 2.02
CA ALA A 199 1.63 -3.30 1.69
C ALA A 199 1.37 -1.79 1.59
N ASN A 200 0.10 -1.35 1.48
CA ASN A 200 -0.28 0.07 1.34
C ASN A 200 -0.42 0.81 2.69
N GLY A 201 0.23 0.32 3.72
CA GLY A 201 0.32 1.00 5.01
C GLY A 201 -0.94 1.03 5.85
N VAL A 202 -2.07 0.46 5.43
CA VAL A 202 -3.33 0.47 6.18
C VAL A 202 -3.95 -0.91 6.20
N ALA A 203 -4.26 -1.42 7.39
CA ALA A 203 -4.92 -2.70 7.61
C ALA A 203 -6.09 -2.54 8.60
N ALA A 204 -7.12 -3.37 8.45
CA ALA A 204 -8.29 -3.37 9.32
C ALA A 204 -8.29 -4.57 10.26
N GLY A 205 -8.80 -4.38 11.48
CA GLY A 205 -9.06 -5.45 12.45
C GLY A 205 -9.41 -4.88 13.82
N ASP A 206 -10.00 -5.71 14.69
CA ASP A 206 -10.50 -5.30 16.01
C ASP A 206 -9.37 -5.22 17.04
N VAL A 207 -8.66 -4.09 17.07
CA VAL A 207 -7.56 -3.85 18.01
C VAL A 207 -8.11 -3.50 19.39
N THR A 208 -9.25 -2.79 19.44
CA THR A 208 -9.88 -2.40 20.71
C THR A 208 -10.51 -3.56 21.46
N GLY A 209 -10.91 -4.63 20.76
CA GLY A 209 -11.63 -5.78 21.28
C GLY A 209 -13.12 -5.50 21.49
N ASP A 210 -13.71 -4.58 20.72
CA ASP A 210 -15.12 -4.18 20.85
C ASP A 210 -16.04 -4.81 19.78
N GLY A 211 -15.48 -5.70 18.96
CA GLY A 211 -16.17 -6.40 17.88
C GLY A 211 -16.28 -5.58 16.60
N ARG A 212 -15.62 -4.42 16.49
CA ARG A 212 -15.63 -3.58 15.30
C ARG A 212 -14.22 -3.45 14.75
N ALA A 213 -14.10 -3.48 13.43
CA ALA A 213 -12.84 -3.27 12.76
C ALA A 213 -12.36 -1.82 12.95
N ASP A 214 -11.19 -1.69 13.59
CA ASP A 214 -10.38 -0.48 13.61
C ASP A 214 -9.52 -0.39 12.34
N LEU A 215 -8.85 0.76 12.15
CA LEU A 215 -7.77 0.88 11.17
C LEU A 215 -6.43 1.09 11.86
N VAL A 216 -5.45 0.31 11.45
CA VAL A 216 -4.04 0.52 11.80
C VAL A 216 -3.33 1.07 10.56
N ALA A 217 -2.72 2.23 10.70
CA ALA A 217 -2.07 2.93 9.60
C ALA A 217 -0.61 3.27 9.90
N ARG A 218 0.27 3.00 8.95
CA ARG A 218 1.70 3.32 9.00
C ARG A 218 1.97 4.58 8.21
N LYS A 219 2.74 5.50 8.79
CA LYS A 219 3.27 6.68 8.09
C LYS A 219 4.66 6.40 7.49
N PRO A 220 5.10 7.19 6.49
CA PRO A 220 6.43 7.05 5.89
C PRO A 220 7.59 7.09 6.89
N ASP A 221 7.43 7.81 8.01
CA ASP A 221 8.43 7.89 9.08
C ASP A 221 8.52 6.61 9.95
N GLY A 222 7.72 5.59 9.64
CA GLY A 222 7.67 4.33 10.36
C GLY A 222 6.88 4.37 11.66
N THR A 223 6.13 5.44 11.93
CA THR A 223 5.15 5.47 13.02
C THR A 223 3.89 4.69 12.65
N LEU A 224 3.35 3.96 13.60
CA LEU A 224 2.11 3.18 13.48
C LEU A 224 1.02 3.83 14.32
N TRP A 225 -0.15 4.02 13.74
CA TRP A 225 -1.26 4.77 14.30
C TRP A 225 -2.52 3.92 14.32
N LEU A 226 -3.23 3.91 15.45
CA LEU A 226 -4.54 3.29 15.61
C LEU A 226 -5.64 4.32 15.44
N TYR A 227 -6.53 4.05 14.51
CA TYR A 227 -7.76 4.78 14.24
C TYR A 227 -8.92 3.93 14.75
N ALA A 228 -9.19 4.03 16.06
CA ALA A 228 -10.21 3.24 16.74
C ALA A 228 -11.62 3.56 16.22
N ASN A 229 -12.45 2.54 16.04
CA ASN A 229 -13.83 2.63 15.58
C ASN A 229 -14.79 2.89 16.75
N GLY A 230 -15.35 4.10 16.83
CA GLY A 230 -16.32 4.50 17.85
C GLY A 230 -17.76 4.05 17.58
N GLY A 231 -18.02 3.27 16.53
CA GLY A 231 -19.34 2.69 16.22
C GLY A 231 -20.30 3.56 15.39
N SER A 232 -19.83 4.68 14.83
CA SER A 232 -20.64 5.52 13.93
C SER A 232 -20.35 5.21 12.46
N ASN A 233 -21.33 4.75 11.69
CA ASN A 233 -21.10 4.43 10.27
C ASN A 233 -20.83 5.66 9.36
N THR A 234 -21.07 6.88 9.85
CA THR A 234 -20.76 8.12 9.09
C THR A 234 -19.40 8.72 9.43
N ALA A 235 -18.85 8.38 10.59
CA ALA A 235 -17.54 8.84 11.06
C ALA A 235 -17.03 7.82 12.10
N PRO A 236 -16.66 6.59 11.66
CA PRO A 236 -16.36 5.51 12.59
C PRO A 236 -15.07 5.78 13.33
N TYR A 237 -14.06 6.32 12.65
CA TYR A 237 -12.70 6.36 13.15
C TYR A 237 -12.39 7.60 13.99
N SER A 238 -11.60 7.40 15.04
CA SER A 238 -11.00 8.46 15.85
C SER A 238 -9.99 9.30 15.05
N THR A 239 -9.41 10.33 15.67
CA THR A 239 -8.36 11.16 15.05
C THR A 239 -7.00 10.46 14.92
N GLY A 240 -6.88 9.22 15.41
CA GLY A 240 -5.63 8.46 15.43
C GLY A 240 -4.82 8.64 16.71
N SER A 241 -4.27 7.56 17.24
CA SER A 241 -3.29 7.54 18.34
C SER A 241 -2.03 6.78 17.93
N LEU A 242 -0.86 7.31 18.29
CA LEU A 242 0.41 6.64 18.07
C LEU A 242 0.49 5.37 18.93
N ILE A 243 0.73 4.22 18.29
CA ILE A 243 0.79 2.91 18.94
C ILE A 243 2.11 2.16 18.67
N GLY A 244 3.00 2.71 17.84
CA GLY A 244 4.30 2.10 17.56
C GLY A 244 5.21 2.96 16.71
N THR A 245 6.49 2.59 16.68
CA THR A 245 7.54 3.23 15.87
C THR A 245 8.47 2.17 15.31
N GLY A 246 9.18 2.44 14.21
CA GLY A 246 10.15 1.50 13.63
C GLY A 246 9.56 0.55 12.58
N TRP A 247 8.36 0.84 12.08
CA TRP A 247 7.61 -0.01 11.14
C TRP A 247 8.00 0.19 9.67
N GLN A 248 8.90 1.12 9.36
CA GLN A 248 9.42 1.37 8.01
C GLN A 248 10.29 0.23 7.47
N GLY A 249 10.75 -0.69 8.34
CA GLY A 249 11.54 -1.86 7.95
C GLY A 249 10.72 -3.03 7.41
N PHE A 250 9.39 -2.96 7.47
CA PHE A 250 8.48 -4.00 6.96
C PHE A 250 8.00 -3.64 5.55
N GLY A 251 7.95 -4.60 4.64
CA GLY A 251 7.36 -4.40 3.31
C GLY A 251 5.83 -4.35 3.36
N TRP A 252 5.23 -5.07 4.30
CA TRP A 252 3.79 -5.08 4.54
C TRP A 252 3.47 -5.52 5.97
N PHE A 253 2.27 -5.18 6.43
CA PHE A 253 1.70 -5.70 7.66
C PHE A 253 0.19 -5.97 7.49
N LEU A 254 -0.32 -6.91 8.28
CA LEU A 254 -1.72 -7.31 8.35
C LEU A 254 -2.15 -7.33 9.80
N VAL A 255 -3.43 -7.09 10.05
CA VAL A 255 -4.03 -7.00 11.38
C VAL A 255 -5.13 -8.04 11.50
N GLY A 256 -5.14 -8.82 12.56
CA GLY A 256 -6.12 -9.90 12.78
C GLY A 256 -5.79 -10.74 14.01
N ASP A 257 -6.78 -11.43 14.57
CA ASP A 257 -6.62 -12.22 15.80
C ASP A 257 -5.88 -13.54 15.53
N VAL A 258 -4.56 -13.55 15.71
CA VAL A 258 -3.70 -14.74 15.54
C VAL A 258 -3.69 -15.59 16.81
N THR A 259 -3.80 -14.95 17.98
CA THR A 259 -3.75 -15.63 19.28
C THR A 259 -5.07 -16.23 19.74
N GLY A 260 -6.18 -15.92 19.06
CA GLY A 260 -7.53 -16.35 19.39
C GLY A 260 -8.05 -15.75 20.70
N ASP A 261 -7.58 -14.56 21.08
CA ASP A 261 -7.96 -13.89 22.33
C ASP A 261 -9.03 -12.79 22.14
N GLY A 262 -9.51 -12.63 20.91
CA GLY A 262 -10.51 -11.64 20.52
C GLY A 262 -9.93 -10.26 20.26
N LYS A 263 -8.60 -10.09 20.24
CA LYS A 263 -7.95 -8.82 19.90
C LYS A 263 -6.99 -9.01 18.73
N ALA A 264 -6.97 -8.04 17.84
CA ALA A 264 -6.17 -8.13 16.65
C ALA A 264 -4.67 -7.97 16.94
N ASP A 265 -3.90 -8.95 16.49
CA ASP A 265 -2.44 -8.97 16.44
C ASP A 265 -1.93 -8.34 15.14
N ILE A 266 -0.61 -8.17 15.02
CA ILE A 266 0.04 -7.83 13.74
C ILE A 266 0.93 -8.95 13.23
N VAL A 267 0.73 -9.31 11.97
CA VAL A 267 1.66 -10.11 11.18
C VAL A 267 2.32 -9.20 10.16
N ALA A 268 3.65 -9.15 10.13
CA ALA A 268 4.39 -8.28 9.23
C ALA A 268 5.60 -8.99 8.62
N ALA A 269 5.89 -8.71 7.34
CA ALA A 269 7.07 -9.26 6.68
C ALA A 269 8.04 -8.18 6.24
N LYS A 270 9.33 -8.49 6.36
CA LYS A 270 10.41 -7.67 5.80
C LYS A 270 10.69 -8.07 4.36
N SER A 271 11.43 -7.23 3.63
CA SER A 271 11.80 -7.52 2.24
C SER A 271 12.73 -8.73 2.08
N ASP A 272 13.47 -9.09 3.13
CA ASP A 272 14.26 -10.33 3.18
C ASP A 272 13.39 -11.60 3.29
N GLY A 273 12.07 -11.44 3.44
CA GLY A 273 11.11 -12.53 3.54
C GLY A 273 10.88 -13.07 4.94
N THR A 274 11.50 -12.49 5.97
CA THR A 274 11.22 -12.87 7.36
C THR A 274 9.83 -12.39 7.78
N LEU A 275 9.06 -13.29 8.39
CA LEU A 275 7.71 -13.02 8.89
C LEU A 275 7.73 -12.92 10.42
N TRP A 276 7.10 -11.87 10.94
CA TRP A 276 7.11 -11.53 12.35
C TRP A 276 5.68 -11.39 12.88
N LEU A 277 5.45 -11.92 14.08
CA LEU A 277 4.20 -11.77 14.82
C LEU A 277 4.41 -10.81 16.00
N TYR A 278 3.50 -9.86 16.14
CA TYR A 278 3.42 -8.88 17.21
C TYR A 278 2.08 -9.08 17.91
N THR A 279 2.08 -9.75 19.06
CA THR A 279 0.83 -10.10 19.74
C THR A 279 0.28 -8.93 20.53
N HIS A 280 -1.05 -8.84 20.63
CA HIS A 280 -1.72 -7.84 21.42
C HIS A 280 -1.54 -8.10 22.93
N GLY A 281 -1.01 -7.12 23.67
CA GLY A 281 -0.66 -7.18 25.09
C GLY A 281 -1.78 -6.72 26.04
N GLY A 282 -2.93 -6.32 25.50
CA GLY A 282 -4.15 -6.00 26.24
C GLY A 282 -4.45 -4.51 26.43
N ASP A 283 -3.47 -3.63 26.19
CA ASP A 283 -3.58 -2.16 26.32
C ASP A 283 -3.53 -1.46 24.95
N ASN A 284 -4.61 -0.79 24.57
CA ASN A 284 -4.74 -0.16 23.26
C ASN A 284 -3.83 1.07 23.04
N THR A 285 -3.16 1.58 24.09
CA THR A 285 -2.20 2.70 23.97
C THR A 285 -0.80 2.24 23.53
N SER A 286 -0.45 1.00 23.87
CA SER A 286 0.78 0.33 23.44
C SER A 286 0.45 -1.16 23.19
N PRO A 287 -0.34 -1.44 22.15
CA PRO A 287 -1.01 -2.73 21.98
C PRO A 287 -0.04 -3.88 21.75
N TYR A 288 1.13 -3.68 21.16
CA TYR A 288 1.92 -4.79 20.65
C TYR A 288 3.14 -5.15 21.50
N SER A 289 3.39 -6.46 21.62
CA SER A 289 4.60 -7.03 22.22
C SER A 289 5.85 -6.77 21.38
N THR A 290 7.01 -7.25 21.85
CA THR A 290 8.17 -7.44 20.98
C THR A 290 7.86 -8.49 19.90
N GLY A 291 8.32 -8.24 18.67
CA GLY A 291 8.09 -9.13 17.54
C GLY A 291 8.77 -10.49 17.70
N THR A 292 8.05 -11.55 17.35
CA THR A 292 8.52 -12.93 17.30
C THR A 292 8.71 -13.36 15.85
N LEU A 293 9.87 -13.88 15.49
CA LEU A 293 10.11 -14.45 14.16
C LEU A 293 9.33 -15.76 14.03
N ILE A 294 8.37 -15.81 13.10
CA ILE A 294 7.45 -16.93 12.93
C ILE A 294 7.54 -17.59 11.54
N GLY A 295 8.34 -17.04 10.64
CA GLY A 295 8.48 -17.61 9.30
C GLY A 295 9.56 -16.95 8.46
N SER A 296 9.79 -17.53 7.29
CA SER A 296 10.74 -17.04 6.29
C SER A 296 10.21 -17.30 4.88
N ALA A 297 10.91 -16.75 3.87
CA ALA A 297 10.56 -16.88 2.46
C ALA A 297 9.22 -16.23 2.04
N TRP A 298 8.72 -15.22 2.76
CA TRP A 298 7.44 -14.57 2.45
C TRP A 298 7.49 -13.54 1.31
N GLN A 299 8.69 -13.16 0.86
CA GLN A 299 8.89 -12.29 -0.32
C GLN A 299 8.50 -12.97 -1.64
N GLN A 300 8.19 -14.28 -1.62
CA GLN A 300 7.75 -15.02 -2.80
C GLN A 300 6.26 -14.79 -3.15
N PHE A 301 5.49 -14.18 -2.24
CA PHE A 301 4.06 -13.95 -2.43
C PHE A 301 3.79 -12.54 -2.96
N SER A 302 2.90 -12.47 -3.94
CA SER A 302 2.37 -11.22 -4.48
C SER A 302 1.28 -10.62 -3.60
N HIS A 303 0.44 -11.48 -3.01
CA HIS A 303 -0.64 -11.08 -2.14
C HIS A 303 -0.66 -11.96 -0.90
N VAL A 304 -0.98 -11.36 0.24
CA VAL A 304 -1.15 -12.05 1.52
C VAL A 304 -2.30 -11.38 2.25
N THR A 305 -3.23 -12.18 2.75
CA THR A 305 -4.31 -11.73 3.63
C THR A 305 -4.37 -12.61 4.87
N LEU A 306 -4.85 -12.03 5.97
CA LEU A 306 -4.91 -12.62 7.30
C LEU A 306 -6.39 -12.67 7.70
N ALA A 307 -6.96 -13.87 7.80
CA ALA A 307 -8.38 -14.06 8.09
C ALA A 307 -8.65 -15.49 8.58
N ASP A 308 -9.69 -15.72 9.36
CA ASP A 308 -10.07 -17.05 9.88
C ASP A 308 -10.77 -17.89 8.82
N VAL A 309 -10.00 -18.64 8.02
CA VAL A 309 -10.51 -19.49 6.92
C VAL A 309 -11.07 -20.80 7.46
N THR A 310 -10.47 -21.33 8.53
CA THR A 310 -10.86 -22.59 9.16
C THR A 310 -12.08 -22.48 10.08
N GLY A 311 -12.45 -21.26 10.47
CA GLY A 311 -13.58 -20.96 11.37
C GLY A 311 -13.31 -21.37 12.82
N ASP A 312 -12.04 -21.38 13.24
CA ASP A 312 -11.62 -21.80 14.58
C ASP A 312 -11.39 -20.62 15.55
N GLY A 313 -11.65 -19.40 15.08
CA GLY A 313 -11.44 -18.15 15.81
C GLY A 313 -10.02 -17.62 15.73
N ARG A 314 -9.14 -18.21 14.91
CA ARG A 314 -7.75 -17.78 14.74
C ARG A 314 -7.50 -17.44 13.28
N ALA A 315 -6.85 -16.30 13.06
CA ALA A 315 -6.54 -15.87 11.71
C ALA A 315 -5.48 -16.76 11.05
N ASP A 316 -5.82 -17.28 9.88
CA ASP A 316 -4.98 -18.02 8.95
C ASP A 316 -4.34 -17.07 7.93
N LEU A 317 -3.30 -17.54 7.23
CA LEU A 317 -2.74 -16.80 6.10
C LEU A 317 -3.15 -17.42 4.77
N VAL A 318 -3.70 -16.58 3.90
CA VAL A 318 -3.96 -16.91 2.49
C VAL A 318 -3.00 -16.09 1.64
N ALA A 319 -2.22 -16.78 0.79
CA ALA A 319 -1.14 -16.16 0.05
C ALA A 319 -1.14 -16.57 -1.43
N ALA A 320 -1.11 -15.58 -2.32
CA ALA A 320 -1.06 -15.81 -3.77
C ALA A 320 0.35 -15.57 -4.31
N ARG A 321 0.83 -16.50 -5.14
CA ARG A 321 2.11 -16.35 -5.85
C ARG A 321 1.92 -15.68 -7.21
N PRO A 322 2.97 -15.04 -7.76
CA PRO A 322 2.94 -14.49 -9.11
C PRO A 322 2.61 -15.51 -10.22
N ASP A 323 2.81 -16.80 -9.97
CA ASP A 323 2.45 -17.89 -10.90
C ASP A 323 0.94 -18.25 -10.89
N GLY A 324 0.14 -17.53 -10.09
CA GLY A 324 -1.29 -17.72 -9.99
C GLY A 324 -1.76 -18.71 -8.95
N THR A 325 -0.84 -19.42 -8.28
CA THR A 325 -1.22 -20.38 -7.24
C THR A 325 -1.64 -19.67 -5.95
N LEU A 326 -2.72 -20.15 -5.32
CA LEU A 326 -3.19 -19.68 -4.01
C LEU A 326 -2.89 -20.74 -2.96
N TRP A 327 -2.35 -20.31 -1.82
CA TRP A 327 -1.92 -21.16 -0.74
C TRP A 327 -2.58 -20.77 0.58
N LEU A 328 -2.98 -21.76 1.37
CA LEU A 328 -3.50 -21.62 2.72
C LEU A 328 -2.46 -22.12 3.73
N TYR A 329 -2.25 -21.33 4.77
CA TYR A 329 -1.38 -21.60 5.90
C TYR A 329 -2.24 -21.51 7.16
N THR A 330 -2.70 -22.66 7.66
CA THR A 330 -3.65 -22.71 8.78
C THR A 330 -2.94 -22.44 10.10
N ASN A 331 -3.60 -21.74 11.02
CA ASN A 331 -3.07 -21.41 12.33
C ASN A 331 -3.37 -22.52 13.37
N GLY A 332 -2.33 -23.20 13.86
CA GLY A 332 -2.43 -24.25 14.87
C GLY A 332 -2.43 -23.76 16.33
N GLY A 333 -2.43 -22.44 16.57
CA GLY A 333 -2.55 -21.84 17.90
C GLY A 333 -1.25 -21.73 18.71
N ASN A 334 -0.08 -22.06 18.15
CA ASN A 334 1.22 -21.82 18.80
C ASN A 334 1.81 -20.48 18.34
N ASN A 335 1.76 -19.44 19.18
CA ASN A 335 2.22 -18.09 18.80
C ASN A 335 3.71 -17.95 18.45
N THR A 336 4.55 -18.97 18.70
CA THR A 336 5.96 -18.99 18.25
C THR A 336 6.16 -19.63 16.87
N SER A 337 5.16 -20.36 16.40
CA SER A 337 5.11 -21.02 15.09
C SER A 337 3.64 -21.31 14.74
N PRO A 338 2.81 -20.27 14.49
CA PRO A 338 1.37 -20.43 14.39
C PRO A 338 0.98 -21.22 13.15
N TYR A 339 1.65 -21.00 12.03
CA TYR A 339 1.21 -21.48 10.73
C TYR A 339 1.71 -22.89 10.36
N SER A 340 0.85 -23.66 9.68
CA SER A 340 1.17 -24.94 9.07
C SER A 340 2.20 -24.82 7.93
N THR A 341 2.59 -25.95 7.35
CA THR A 341 3.11 -25.94 5.99
C THR A 341 1.98 -25.57 5.03
N GLY A 342 2.25 -24.67 4.09
CA GLY A 342 1.24 -24.18 3.15
C GLY A 342 0.68 -25.29 2.26
N SER A 343 -0.63 -25.27 2.04
CA SER A 343 -1.35 -26.14 1.12
C SER A 343 -1.88 -25.33 -0.05
N GLN A 344 -1.67 -25.79 -1.28
CA GLN A 344 -2.24 -25.13 -2.45
C GLN A 344 -3.76 -25.36 -2.49
N ILE A 345 -4.52 -24.28 -2.54
CA ILE A 345 -5.99 -24.28 -2.51
C ILE A 345 -6.63 -23.66 -3.76
N GLY A 346 -5.82 -23.16 -4.70
CA GLY A 346 -6.34 -22.56 -5.93
C GLY A 346 -5.28 -22.25 -6.98
N VAL A 347 -5.75 -21.82 -8.15
CA VAL A 347 -4.97 -21.36 -9.31
C VAL A 347 -5.70 -20.19 -9.99
N GLY A 348 -4.99 -19.41 -10.81
CA GLY A 348 -5.58 -18.29 -11.56
C GLY A 348 -5.73 -17.00 -10.75
N TRP A 349 -4.99 -16.84 -9.65
CA TRP A 349 -5.10 -15.68 -8.77
C TRP A 349 -4.20 -14.49 -9.17
N GLU A 350 -3.30 -14.69 -10.14
CA GLU A 350 -2.44 -13.65 -10.72
C GLU A 350 -3.21 -12.56 -11.47
N GLN A 351 -4.49 -12.82 -11.79
CA GLN A 351 -5.37 -11.86 -12.48
C GLN A 351 -5.91 -10.75 -11.57
N PHE A 352 -5.73 -10.85 -10.25
CA PHE A 352 -6.28 -9.90 -9.28
C PHE A 352 -5.23 -8.89 -8.82
N SER A 353 -5.65 -7.65 -8.64
CA SER A 353 -4.86 -6.58 -8.01
C SER A 353 -5.05 -6.51 -6.50
N TRP A 354 -6.13 -7.13 -5.99
CA TRP A 354 -6.45 -7.19 -4.58
C TRP A 354 -7.00 -8.58 -4.25
N ILE A 355 -6.56 -9.15 -3.13
CA ILE A 355 -7.07 -10.40 -2.56
C ILE A 355 -7.18 -10.17 -1.05
N LEU A 356 -8.41 -10.05 -0.55
CA LEU A 356 -8.70 -9.63 0.82
C LEU A 356 -9.61 -10.66 1.48
N GLY A 357 -9.28 -11.09 2.69
CA GLY A 357 -10.06 -12.03 3.48
C GLY A 357 -10.97 -11.34 4.49
N GLY A 358 -12.17 -11.89 4.67
CA GLY A 358 -13.11 -11.49 5.72
C GLY A 358 -14.44 -12.20 5.59
N ASP A 359 -15.20 -12.29 6.68
CA ASP A 359 -16.49 -12.98 6.73
C ASP A 359 -17.60 -12.14 6.06
N VAL A 360 -17.78 -12.27 4.75
CA VAL A 360 -18.75 -11.48 3.98
C VAL A 360 -20.15 -12.09 4.12
N THR A 361 -20.24 -13.42 4.18
CA THR A 361 -21.50 -14.17 4.28
C THR A 361 -22.06 -14.25 5.71
N GLY A 362 -21.29 -13.84 6.72
CA GLY A 362 -21.68 -13.86 8.13
C GLY A 362 -21.81 -15.28 8.69
N ASP A 363 -21.03 -16.22 8.17
CA ASP A 363 -21.02 -17.63 8.57
C ASP A 363 -19.85 -17.99 9.50
N HIS A 364 -19.10 -16.98 9.93
CA HIS A 364 -17.89 -17.06 10.75
C HIS A 364 -16.72 -17.77 10.07
N ARG A 365 -16.72 -17.82 8.73
CA ARG A 365 -15.58 -18.26 7.94
C ARG A 365 -15.20 -17.15 6.98
N ALA A 366 -13.91 -16.88 6.89
CA ALA A 366 -13.42 -15.86 5.99
C ALA A 366 -13.66 -16.26 4.53
N ASP A 367 -14.37 -15.40 3.80
CA ASP A 367 -14.48 -15.38 2.37
C ASP A 367 -13.32 -14.60 1.74
N ILE A 368 -13.20 -14.65 0.41
CA ILE A 368 -12.27 -13.78 -0.32
C ILE A 368 -13.02 -12.78 -1.18
N VAL A 369 -12.70 -11.51 -0.97
CA VAL A 369 -13.04 -10.39 -1.86
C VAL A 369 -11.82 -10.08 -2.70
N ALA A 370 -11.98 -10.13 -4.02
CA ALA A 370 -10.88 -9.89 -4.96
C ALA A 370 -11.27 -8.86 -6.02
N ALA A 371 -10.36 -7.92 -6.30
CA ALA A 371 -10.58 -6.90 -7.33
C ALA A 371 -9.62 -7.09 -8.50
N LYS A 372 -10.15 -7.00 -9.72
CA LYS A 372 -9.34 -7.06 -10.94
C LYS A 372 -8.86 -5.66 -11.34
N PRO A 373 -7.80 -5.58 -12.18
CA PRO A 373 -7.32 -4.32 -12.74
C PRO A 373 -8.40 -3.52 -13.52
N ASP A 374 -9.37 -4.21 -14.12
CA ASP A 374 -10.51 -3.59 -14.82
C ASP A 374 -11.56 -2.96 -13.87
N GLY A 375 -11.34 -3.08 -12.55
CA GLY A 375 -12.22 -2.54 -11.52
C GLY A 375 -13.42 -3.41 -11.19
N THR A 376 -13.52 -4.64 -11.72
CA THR A 376 -14.52 -5.60 -11.26
C THR A 376 -14.16 -6.17 -9.89
N LEU A 377 -15.15 -6.29 -9.00
CA LEU A 377 -15.02 -6.90 -7.67
C LEU A 377 -15.71 -8.26 -7.66
N TRP A 378 -15.07 -9.24 -7.07
CA TRP A 378 -15.49 -10.64 -7.06
C TRP A 378 -15.50 -11.18 -5.64
N LEU A 379 -16.53 -11.95 -5.31
CA LEU A 379 -16.66 -12.69 -4.05
C LEU A 379 -16.44 -14.17 -4.30
N TYR A 380 -15.61 -14.77 -3.46
CA TYR A 380 -15.29 -16.19 -3.41
C TYR A 380 -15.70 -16.71 -2.04
N VAL A 381 -16.92 -17.23 -1.95
CA VAL A 381 -17.50 -17.71 -0.69
C VAL A 381 -16.77 -18.96 -0.20
N ASN A 382 -16.45 -19.01 1.09
CA ASN A 382 -15.85 -20.16 1.76
C ASN A 382 -16.92 -21.19 2.14
N GLY A 383 -16.85 -22.39 1.55
CA GLY A 383 -17.74 -23.51 1.83
C GLY A 383 -17.33 -24.39 3.02
N GLY A 384 -16.28 -24.03 3.75
CA GLY A 384 -15.82 -24.73 4.96
C GLY A 384 -14.88 -25.92 4.76
N SER A 385 -14.22 -26.03 3.60
CA SER A 385 -13.20 -27.04 3.33
C SER A 385 -11.79 -26.47 3.41
N ASP A 386 -10.94 -26.97 4.28
CA ASP A 386 -9.56 -26.46 4.42
C ASP A 386 -8.62 -26.80 3.24
N THR A 387 -9.07 -27.65 2.31
CA THR A 387 -8.29 -28.04 1.11
C THR A 387 -8.80 -27.39 -0.18
N ALA A 388 -10.04 -26.91 -0.17
CA ALA A 388 -10.67 -26.20 -1.28
C ALA A 388 -11.79 -25.32 -0.71
N PRO A 389 -11.44 -24.26 0.04
CA PRO A 389 -12.42 -23.47 0.79
C PRO A 389 -13.35 -22.73 -0.15
N TYR A 390 -12.83 -22.17 -1.23
CA TYR A 390 -13.56 -21.19 -2.01
C TYR A 390 -14.41 -21.78 -3.15
N SER A 391 -15.60 -21.23 -3.30
CA SER A 391 -16.50 -21.41 -4.43
C SER A 391 -15.95 -20.81 -5.73
N THR A 392 -16.69 -20.96 -6.83
CA THR A 392 -16.43 -20.18 -8.04
C THR A 392 -16.79 -18.72 -7.82
N GLY A 393 -15.88 -17.81 -8.20
CA GLY A 393 -16.07 -16.38 -7.99
C GLY A 393 -17.34 -15.82 -8.62
N THR A 394 -18.06 -15.00 -7.87
CA THR A 394 -19.24 -14.25 -8.32
C THR A 394 -18.86 -12.77 -8.41
N GLN A 395 -19.14 -12.11 -9.53
CA GLN A 395 -18.91 -10.66 -9.63
C GLN A 395 -19.96 -9.93 -8.79
N ILE A 396 -19.49 -9.12 -7.85
CA ILE A 396 -20.31 -8.39 -6.87
C ILE A 396 -20.21 -6.87 -6.98
N GLY A 397 -19.35 -6.36 -7.88
CA GLY A 397 -19.18 -4.92 -8.04
C GLY A 397 -18.35 -4.52 -9.26
N VAL A 398 -18.32 -3.21 -9.52
CA VAL A 398 -17.55 -2.55 -10.58
C VAL A 398 -17.01 -1.21 -10.08
N GLY A 399 -16.01 -0.65 -10.77
CA GLY A 399 -15.44 0.66 -10.46
C GLY A 399 -14.39 0.66 -9.34
N TRP A 400 -13.86 -0.49 -8.95
CA TRP A 400 -12.91 -0.62 -7.84
C TRP A 400 -11.47 -0.26 -8.20
N ALA A 401 -11.16 -0.08 -9.49
CA ALA A 401 -9.83 0.34 -9.95
C ALA A 401 -9.47 1.79 -9.53
N GLN A 402 -10.44 2.57 -9.04
CA GLN A 402 -10.22 3.96 -8.61
C GLN A 402 -9.58 4.08 -7.21
N PHE A 403 -9.45 2.96 -6.47
CA PHE A 403 -8.96 2.95 -5.10
C PHE A 403 -7.50 2.54 -5.04
N ASP A 404 -6.73 3.24 -4.21
CA ASP A 404 -5.34 2.90 -3.92
C ASP A 404 -5.20 2.03 -2.66
N ARG A 405 -6.26 1.93 -1.84
CA ARG A 405 -6.34 1.02 -0.70
C ARG A 405 -7.74 0.47 -0.55
N ILE A 406 -7.84 -0.81 -0.22
CA ILE A 406 -9.09 -1.50 0.11
C ILE A 406 -8.82 -2.38 1.33
N GLN A 407 -9.66 -2.27 2.34
CA GLN A 407 -9.66 -3.11 3.53
C GLN A 407 -11.01 -3.78 3.70
N VAL A 408 -11.01 -5.02 4.17
CA VAL A 408 -12.20 -5.80 4.51
C VAL A 408 -12.21 -6.01 6.01
N GLY A 409 -13.36 -5.77 6.65
CA GLY A 409 -13.55 -5.96 8.10
C GLY A 409 -14.92 -5.46 8.55
N ASP A 410 -15.41 -5.96 9.67
CA ASP A 410 -16.73 -5.59 10.21
C ASP A 410 -16.70 -4.20 10.86
N VAL A 411 -16.97 -3.16 10.08
CA VAL A 411 -16.97 -1.76 10.55
C VAL A 411 -18.29 -1.43 11.26
N THR A 412 -19.39 -2.01 10.82
CA THR A 412 -20.73 -1.75 11.35
C THR A 412 -21.06 -2.54 12.61
N GLY A 413 -20.25 -3.53 12.98
CA GLY A 413 -20.41 -4.40 14.13
C GLY A 413 -21.61 -5.35 13.99
N ASP A 414 -21.94 -5.75 12.77
CA ASP A 414 -23.06 -6.64 12.45
C ASP A 414 -22.62 -8.09 12.13
N HIS A 415 -21.34 -8.38 12.38
CA HIS A 415 -20.64 -9.64 12.09
C HIS A 415 -20.56 -9.98 10.61
N ARG A 416 -20.69 -8.98 9.74
CA ARG A 416 -20.44 -9.12 8.30
C ARG A 416 -19.38 -8.13 7.88
N ALA A 417 -18.39 -8.62 7.15
CA ALA A 417 -17.30 -7.79 6.71
C ALA A 417 -17.79 -6.73 5.72
N ASP A 418 -17.54 -5.47 6.07
CA ASP A 418 -17.70 -4.29 5.23
C ASP A 418 -16.41 -4.04 4.43
N ILE A 419 -16.46 -3.04 3.55
CA ILE A 419 -15.25 -2.53 2.89
C ILE A 419 -15.02 -1.06 3.26
N THR A 420 -13.80 -0.75 3.68
CA THR A 420 -13.28 0.61 3.58
C THR A 420 -12.31 0.72 2.41
N ALA A 421 -12.38 1.83 1.68
CA ALA A 421 -11.51 2.06 0.53
C ALA A 421 -11.10 3.52 0.45
N SER A 422 -9.80 3.77 0.20
CA SER A 422 -9.28 5.12 -0.03
C SER A 422 -9.04 5.38 -1.50
N ARG A 423 -9.25 6.63 -1.90
CA ARG A 423 -8.78 7.17 -3.17
C ARG A 423 -7.41 7.80 -2.99
N PRO A 424 -6.63 7.95 -4.09
CA PRO A 424 -5.35 8.67 -4.08
C PRO A 424 -5.42 10.11 -3.54
N ASP A 425 -6.58 10.77 -3.68
CA ASP A 425 -6.81 12.11 -3.12
C ASP A 425 -6.98 12.14 -1.59
N GLY A 426 -6.97 10.97 -0.95
CA GLY A 426 -7.10 10.79 0.48
C GLY A 426 -8.53 10.65 0.99
N THR A 427 -9.54 10.66 0.12
CA THR A 427 -10.93 10.38 0.46
C THR A 427 -11.05 8.94 0.95
N LEU A 428 -11.59 8.73 2.15
CA LEU A 428 -11.94 7.41 2.67
C LEU A 428 -13.44 7.17 2.56
N LEU A 429 -13.82 6.05 1.97
CA LEU A 429 -15.19 5.62 1.82
C LEU A 429 -15.46 4.32 2.58
N LEU A 430 -16.70 4.19 3.07
CA LEU A 430 -17.26 2.97 3.65
C LEU A 430 -18.35 2.41 2.73
N TYR A 431 -18.28 1.12 2.49
CA TYR A 431 -19.23 0.30 1.75
C TYR A 431 -19.78 -0.75 2.71
N THR A 432 -20.97 -0.51 3.24
CA THR A 432 -21.55 -1.39 4.26
C THR A 432 -22.13 -2.65 3.63
N ASN A 433 -21.97 -3.79 4.28
CA ASN A 433 -22.53 -5.06 3.87
C ASN A 433 -24.01 -5.17 4.29
N GLY A 434 -24.91 -5.35 3.32
CA GLY A 434 -26.35 -5.52 3.52
C GLY A 434 -26.80 -6.98 3.65
N GLY A 435 -25.87 -7.94 3.62
CA GLY A 435 -26.13 -9.37 3.82
C GLY A 435 -26.54 -10.15 2.56
N SER A 436 -26.27 -9.63 1.36
CA SER A 436 -26.49 -10.36 0.10
C SER A 436 -25.19 -10.93 -0.45
N ASP A 437 -25.13 -12.24 -0.70
CA ASP A 437 -23.91 -12.88 -1.23
C ASP A 437 -23.65 -12.60 -2.73
N THR A 438 -24.59 -11.92 -3.42
CA THR A 438 -24.44 -11.53 -4.84
C THR A 438 -24.29 -10.02 -5.04
N ALA A 439 -24.65 -9.23 -4.02
CA ALA A 439 -24.53 -7.77 -4.02
C ALA A 439 -24.41 -7.28 -2.57
N PRO A 440 -23.33 -7.65 -1.85
CA PRO A 440 -23.23 -7.41 -0.41
C PRO A 440 -23.16 -5.91 -0.11
N TYR A 441 -22.44 -5.14 -0.93
CA TYR A 441 -22.06 -3.78 -0.55
C TYR A 441 -23.05 -2.70 -0.99
N SER A 442 -23.25 -1.71 -0.12
CA SER A 442 -23.93 -0.46 -0.42
C SER A 442 -23.17 0.39 -1.46
N THR A 443 -23.73 1.54 -1.82
CA THR A 443 -22.92 2.60 -2.42
C THR A 443 -21.96 3.18 -1.39
N GLY A 444 -20.76 3.58 -1.83
CA GLY A 444 -19.73 4.13 -0.95
C GLY A 444 -20.13 5.46 -0.34
N SER A 445 -20.05 5.55 1.00
CA SER A 445 -20.26 6.77 1.78
C SER A 445 -18.92 7.33 2.22
N GLN A 446 -18.65 8.62 1.99
CA GLN A 446 -17.43 9.22 2.48
C GLN A 446 -17.46 9.32 4.01
N ILE A 447 -16.44 8.76 4.66
CA ILE A 447 -16.29 8.71 6.13
C ILE A 447 -15.00 9.38 6.63
N GLY A 448 -14.15 9.84 5.71
CA GLY A 448 -12.91 10.51 6.08
C GLY A 448 -12.18 11.16 4.90
N SER A 449 -11.09 11.84 5.23
CA SER A 449 -10.16 12.48 4.30
C SER A 449 -8.74 12.48 4.89
N GLY A 450 -7.70 12.67 4.09
CA GLY A 450 -6.31 12.75 4.58
C GLY A 450 -5.56 11.41 4.57
N TRP A 451 -6.14 10.37 3.96
CA TRP A 451 -5.59 9.01 3.96
C TRP A 451 -4.45 8.79 2.95
N GLN A 452 -4.19 9.76 2.08
CA GLN A 452 -3.03 9.77 1.17
C GLN A 452 -1.70 9.95 1.91
N THR A 453 -1.72 10.15 3.23
CA THR A 453 -0.53 10.40 4.06
C THR A 453 0.13 9.12 4.60
N PHE A 454 -0.46 7.95 4.37
CA PHE A 454 0.03 6.66 4.85
C PHE A 454 0.83 5.90 3.77
N ALA A 455 1.82 5.12 4.21
CA ALA A 455 2.82 4.43 3.38
C ALA A 455 2.59 2.93 3.29
#